data_AF-A0A8T6DQQ9-F1
#
_entry.id   AF-A0A8T6DQQ9-F1
#
_cell.length_a   1.000
_cell.length_b   1.000
_cell.length_c   1.000
_cell.angle_alpha   90.00
_cell.angle_beta   90.00
_cell.angle_gamma   90.00
#
_symmetry.space_group_name_H-M   'P 1'
#
loop_
_entity.id
_entity.type
_entity.pdbx_description
1 polymer ?
#
loop_
_entity_poly.entity_id
_entity_poly.type
_entity_poly.pdbx_seq_one_letter_code
_entity_poly.pdbx_strand_id
1 'polypeptide(L)' 'MTQSYGIFNEERGAPNRAIFVVDTEGVIRFKRVYESARDLDPQDILAEIDKI' A
#
# COMPACT_ATOMS: atom_id res chain seq x y z
N MET A 1 6.61 11.33 -7.71
CA MET A 1 5.38 11.07 -6.93
C MET A 1 5.50 9.79 -6.09
N THR A 2 5.84 8.63 -6.66
CA THR A 2 5.95 7.35 -5.90
C THR A 2 7.12 7.31 -4.90
N GLN A 3 8.18 8.08 -5.15
CA GLN A 3 9.32 8.22 -4.25
C GLN A 3 8.95 8.83 -2.88
N SER A 4 8.05 9.81 -2.83
CA SER A 4 7.60 10.42 -1.57
C SER A 4 6.80 9.45 -0.69
N TYR A 5 6.21 8.42 -1.29
CA TYR A 5 5.54 7.32 -0.57
C TYR A 5 6.50 6.18 -0.21
N GLY A 6 7.77 6.24 -0.63
CA GLY A 6 8.79 5.22 -0.37
C GLY A 6 8.46 3.86 -0.97
N ILE A 7 7.85 3.83 -2.15
CA ILE A 7 7.51 2.58 -2.88
C ILE A 7 8.16 2.48 -4.24
N PHE A 8 8.94 3.49 -4.65
CA PHE A 8 9.60 3.46 -5.95
C PHE A 8 10.72 2.42 -5.94
N ASN A 9 10.71 1.50 -6.91
CA ASN A 9 11.77 0.52 -7.09
C ASN A 9 12.74 1.06 -8.14
N GLU A 10 13.95 1.43 -7.71
CA GLU A 10 14.97 2.03 -8.58
C GLU A 10 15.51 1.03 -9.60
N GLU A 11 15.61 -0.25 -9.26
CA GLU A 11 16.11 -1.30 -10.16
C GLU A 11 15.13 -1.56 -11.31
N ARG A 12 13.83 -1.55 -11.02
CA ARG A 12 12.78 -1.79 -12.02
C ARG A 12 12.31 -0.51 -12.74
N GLY A 13 12.72 0.66 -12.26
CA GLY A 13 12.27 1.96 -12.78
C GLY A 13 10.77 2.22 -12.62
N ALA A 14 10.09 1.48 -11.73
CA ALA A 14 8.65 1.50 -11.54
C ALA A 14 8.31 1.35 -10.05
N PRO A 15 7.16 1.84 -9.57
CA PRO A 15 6.75 1.58 -8.20
C PRO A 15 6.48 0.09 -7.93
N ASN A 16 6.86 -0.37 -6.75
CA ASN A 16 6.35 -1.61 -6.19
C ASN A 16 4.84 -1.50 -6.00
N ARG A 17 4.15 -2.63 -6.11
CA ARG A 17 2.71 -2.69 -5.84
C ARG A 17 2.50 -2.41 -4.37
N ALA A 18 1.62 -1.46 -4.04
CA ALA A 18 1.35 -1.09 -2.66
C ALA A 18 -0.11 -0.68 -2.48
N ILE A 19 -0.61 -0.87 -1.26
CA ILE A 19 -1.94 -0.43 -0.82
C ILE A 19 -1.77 0.49 0.37
N PHE A 20 -2.53 1.57 0.36
CA PHE A 20 -2.61 2.54 1.43
C PHE A 20 -4.07 2.68 1.85
N VAL A 21 -4.35 2.64 3.15
CA VAL A 21 -5.65 3.03 3.71
C VAL A 21 -5.45 4.39 4.36
N VAL A 22 -6.22 5.36 3.89
CA VAL A 22 -6.17 6.76 4.36
C VAL A 22 -7.53 7.10 4.93
N ASP A 23 -7.55 7.65 6.14
CA ASP A 23 -8.79 8.08 6.78
C ASP A 23 -9.29 9.43 6.22
N THR A 24 -10.43 9.90 6.74
CA THR A 24 -11.05 11.16 6.33
C THR A 24 -10.27 12.40 6.75
N GLU A 25 -9.35 12.28 7.71
CA GLU A 25 -8.44 13.36 8.13
C GLU A 25 -7.17 13.42 7.25
N GLY A 26 -7.02 12.47 6.32
CA GLY A 26 -5.87 12.39 5.43
C GLY A 26 -4.68 11.64 6.02
N VAL A 27 -4.87 10.91 7.14
CA VAL A 27 -3.82 10.14 7.81
C VAL A 27 -3.75 8.72 7.24
N ILE A 28 -2.55 8.28 6.89
CA ILE A 28 -2.31 6.89 6.46
C ILE A 28 -2.41 5.98 7.69
N ARG A 29 -3.48 5.19 7.77
CA ARG A 29 -3.70 4.21 8.85
C ARG A 29 -3.04 2.87 8.55
N PHE A 30 -2.88 2.55 7.27
CA PHE A 30 -2.22 1.32 6.85
C PHE A 30 -1.42 1.52 5.56
N LYS A 31 -0.27 0.86 5.48
CA LYS A 31 0.58 0.79 4.29
C LYS A 31 1.13 -0.63 4.17
N ARG A 32 0.92 -1.27 3.02
CA ARG A 32 1.55 -2.55 2.68
C ARG A 32 2.12 -2.51 1.27
N VAL A 33 3.35 -2.99 1.13
CA VAL A 33 4.05 -3.13 -0.15
C VAL A 33 4.14 -4.62 -0.45
N TYR A 34 3.84 -5.00 -1.69
CA TYR A 34 3.76 -6.38 -2.15
C TYR A 34 4.89 -6.65 -3.13
N GLU A 35 5.59 -7.77 -2.95
CA GLU A 35 6.64 -8.23 -3.86
C GLU A 35 6.02 -8.86 -5.12
N SER A 36 4.92 -9.61 -4.97
CA SER A 36 4.17 -10.20 -6.07
C SER A 36 2.72 -9.72 -6.12
N ALA A 37 2.16 -9.75 -7.33
CA ALA A 37 0.73 -9.53 -7.55
C ALA A 37 -0.15 -10.57 -6.84
N ARG A 38 0.38 -11.77 -6.58
CA ARG A 38 -0.33 -12.88 -5.95
C ARG A 38 -0.46 -12.72 -4.44
N ASP A 39 0.40 -11.89 -3.83
CA ASP A 39 0.40 -11.68 -2.38
C ASP A 39 -0.68 -10.69 -1.93
N LEU A 40 -1.40 -10.11 -2.90
CA LEU A 40 -2.49 -9.18 -2.66
C LEU A 40 -3.78 -9.97 -2.45
N ASP A 41 -4.25 -10.00 -1.21
CA ASP A 41 -5.59 -10.47 -0.85
C ASP A 41 -6.47 -9.27 -0.46
N PRO A 42 -7.59 -9.00 -1.16
CA PRO A 42 -8.54 -7.97 -0.76
C PRO A 42 -9.11 -8.14 0.65
N GLN A 43 -9.21 -9.38 1.16
CA GLN A 43 -9.73 -9.64 2.51
C GLN A 43 -8.82 -9.08 3.60
N ASP A 44 -7.50 -9.13 3.41
CA ASP A 44 -6.53 -8.53 4.34
C ASP A 44 -6.74 -7.01 4.47
N ILE A 45 -7.15 -6.36 3.38
CA ILE A 45 -7.40 -4.92 3.35
C ILE A 45 -8.70 -4.59 4.09
N LEU A 46 -9.76 -5.37 3.84
CA LEU A 46 -11.05 -5.19 4.51
C LEU A 46 -10.92 -5.39 6.03
N ALA A 47 -10.19 -6.42 6.45
CA ALA A 47 -9.91 -6.66 7.86
C ALA A 47 -9.12 -5.52 8.53
N GLU A 48 -8.33 -4.75 7.76
CA GLU A 48 -7.65 -3.57 8.28
C GLU A 48 -8.59 -2.37 8.38
N ILE A 49 -9.54 -2.24 7.46
CA ILE A 49 -10.59 -1.21 7.53
C ILE A 49 -11.49 -1.43 8.76
N ASP A 50 -11.83 -2.67 9.08
CA ASP A 50 -12.65 -3.01 10.28
C ASP A 50 -11.97 -2.63 11.62
N LYS A 51 -10.67 -2.33 11.63
CA LYS A 51 -9.92 -1.92 12.83
C LYS A 51 -9.91 -0.40 13.07
N ILE A 52 -10.39 0.39 12.09
CA ILE A 52 -10.34 1.86 12.08
C ILE A 52 -11.72 2.41 12.45
#